data_AF-A0A1J4TS73-F1
#
_entry.id   AF-A0A1J4TS73-F1
#
_cell.length_a   1.000
_cell.length_b   1.000
_cell.length_c   1.000
_cell.angle_alpha   90.00
_cell.angle_beta   90.00
_cell.angle_gamma   90.00
#
_symmetry.space_group_name_H-M   'P 1'
#
loop_
_entity.id
_entity.type
_entity.pdbx_description
1 polymer ?
#
loop_
_entity_poly.entity_id
_entity_poly.type
_entity_poly.pdbx_seq_one_letter_code
_entity_poly.pdbx_strand_id
1 'polypeptide(L)'
;MDRFYSLGHSSIDFHFKQSPRDFVVEEIPLYEFSGEGEHLVLFVRKKNLSTLELVSLFARYLGIQNKEIGYAGLKDKHAMTKQYISIHKKHEEALENFTHEDVKIISKTYHNNKIKIGHLKGNRFYIKVKKVNPTSAKKIDEALKNISDFGMPNFFGYQRFGTDGVNHIDGEKIAKGEKKERNPKIKKLLINAYQSHLFNLWLSRRLEINTLVQNFKAEELESILNMPNDEVSKLKAQKHPFKVIAGDIMEHYPYGRLFEFNHAEDDLNRFLERTISVTGLLCGAKVKLSSGVA
;
A
#
# COMPACT_ATOMS: atom_id res chain seq x y z
N MET A 1 10.77 -5.78 -15.42
CA MET A 1 9.62 -6.56 -14.91
C MET A 1 8.42 -6.14 -15.71
N ASP A 2 8.00 -6.97 -16.66
CA ASP A 2 6.74 -6.77 -17.37
C ASP A 2 5.61 -6.91 -16.35
N ARG A 3 4.79 -5.87 -16.23
CA ARG A 3 3.64 -5.90 -15.31
C ARG A 3 2.53 -6.69 -15.96
N PHE A 4 2.06 -7.72 -15.26
CA PHE A 4 0.76 -8.31 -15.58
C PHE A 4 -0.32 -7.31 -15.15
N TYR A 5 -1.07 -6.77 -16.11
CA TYR A 5 -2.19 -5.89 -15.83
C TYR A 5 -3.43 -6.75 -15.60
N SER A 6 -4.10 -6.57 -14.46
CA SER A 6 -5.31 -7.33 -14.12
C SER A 6 -6.51 -6.99 -15.02
N LEU A 7 -6.48 -5.84 -15.68
CA LEU A 7 -7.56 -5.38 -16.55
C LEU A 7 -7.11 -5.50 -18.01
N GLY A 8 -7.90 -6.19 -18.83
CA GLY A 8 -7.62 -6.44 -20.25
C GLY A 8 -8.01 -5.30 -21.20
N HIS A 9 -8.19 -4.07 -20.70
CA HIS A 9 -8.54 -2.94 -21.56
C HIS A 9 -7.31 -2.47 -22.35
N SER A 10 -7.53 -1.93 -23.55
CA SER A 10 -6.48 -1.22 -24.30
C SER A 10 -5.96 0.00 -23.53
N SER A 11 -4.81 0.54 -23.93
CA SER A 11 -4.20 1.68 -23.25
C SER A 11 -5.20 2.83 -23.03
N ILE A 12 -5.07 3.47 -21.86
CA ILE A 12 -5.82 4.65 -21.49
C ILE A 12 -4.84 5.82 -21.57
N ASP A 13 -5.03 6.67 -22.57
CA ASP A 13 -4.17 7.83 -22.74
C ASP A 13 -4.62 8.96 -21.81
N PHE A 14 -3.70 9.38 -20.95
CA PHE A 14 -3.84 10.54 -20.09
C PHE A 14 -2.47 11.13 -19.78
N HIS A 15 -2.47 12.37 -19.31
CA HIS A 15 -1.28 13.04 -18.80
C HIS A 15 -1.38 13.19 -17.29
N PHE A 16 -0.43 12.61 -16.57
CA PHE A 16 -0.26 12.80 -15.14
C PHE A 16 1.15 13.33 -14.86
N LYS A 17 1.23 14.35 -14.02
CA LYS A 17 2.48 14.87 -13.47
C LYS A 17 2.31 14.99 -11.97
N GLN A 18 3.19 14.32 -11.21
CA GLN A 18 3.21 14.46 -9.77
C GLN A 18 3.59 15.90 -9.42
N SER A 19 2.62 16.67 -8.92
CA SER A 19 2.79 18.07 -8.54
C SER A 19 1.88 18.41 -7.37
N PRO A 20 2.18 19.43 -6.56
CA PRO A 20 1.30 19.82 -5.46
C PRO A 20 -0.12 20.22 -5.87
N ARG A 21 -0.35 20.56 -7.14
CA ARG A 21 -1.68 20.91 -7.65
C ARG A 21 -2.49 19.69 -8.06
N ASP A 22 -1.81 18.64 -8.50
CA ASP A 22 -2.43 17.48 -9.15
C ASP A 22 -2.29 16.19 -8.32
N PHE A 23 -1.51 16.21 -7.24
CA PHE A 23 -1.29 15.07 -6.35
C PHE A 23 -1.31 15.55 -4.90
N VAL A 24 -2.45 15.31 -4.24
CA VAL A 24 -2.66 15.66 -2.84
C VAL A 24 -2.81 14.40 -2.02
N VAL A 25 -2.07 14.33 -0.90
CA VAL A 25 -2.11 13.20 0.02
C VAL A 25 -2.54 13.72 1.40
N GLU A 26 -3.65 13.23 1.91
CA GLU A 26 -4.15 13.58 3.24
C GLU A 26 -4.07 12.35 4.15
N GLU A 27 -3.33 12.46 5.24
CA GLU A 27 -3.21 11.41 6.24
C GLU A 27 -4.51 11.22 7.00
N ILE A 28 -4.92 9.96 7.16
CA ILE A 28 -6.03 9.57 8.03
C ILE A 28 -5.43 8.95 9.29
N PRO A 29 -5.64 9.54 10.49
CA PRO A 29 -5.05 9.03 11.71
C PRO A 29 -5.61 7.64 12.04
N LEU A 30 -4.86 6.84 12.79
CA LEU A 30 -5.28 5.48 13.16
C LEU A 30 -6.54 5.48 14.05
N TYR A 31 -6.65 6.51 14.89
CA TYR A 31 -7.72 6.75 15.84
C TYR A 31 -7.86 8.27 16.06
N GLU A 32 -8.98 8.70 16.63
CA GLU A 32 -9.17 10.10 17.01
C GLU A 32 -8.22 10.49 18.15
N PHE A 33 -7.69 11.72 18.11
CA PHE A 33 -6.84 12.22 19.17
C PHE A 33 -7.67 12.56 20.41
N SER A 34 -7.09 12.36 21.60
CA SER A 34 -7.81 12.48 22.88
C SER A 34 -8.31 13.88 23.20
N GLY A 35 -7.79 14.93 22.54
CA GLY A 35 -8.16 16.32 22.84
C GLY A 35 -7.46 16.88 24.08
N GLU A 36 -6.84 16.03 24.88
CA GLU A 36 -6.00 16.36 26.02
C GLU A 36 -4.65 15.61 25.98
N GLY A 37 -3.71 16.03 26.82
CA GLY A 37 -2.42 15.37 27.01
C GLY A 37 -1.23 16.32 26.97
N GLU A 38 -0.02 15.75 26.99
CA GLU A 38 1.25 16.50 26.95
C GLU A 38 1.77 16.74 25.53
N HIS A 39 1.19 16.09 24.52
CA HIS A 39 1.58 16.28 23.13
C HIS A 39 0.58 17.16 22.39
N LEU A 40 1.08 18.30 21.89
CA LEU A 40 0.41 19.10 20.88
C LEU A 40 0.50 18.37 19.54
N VAL A 41 -0.66 18.02 18.99
CA VAL A 41 -0.79 17.40 17.67
C VAL A 41 -1.21 18.48 16.67
N LEU A 42 -0.40 18.64 15.63
CA LEU A 42 -0.62 19.61 14.57
C LEU A 42 -0.99 18.89 13.29
N PHE A 43 -2.09 19.29 12.67
CA PHE A 43 -2.40 18.89 11.31
C PHE A 43 -1.75 19.88 10.35
N VAL A 44 -0.71 19.44 9.65
CA VAL A 44 0.16 20.33 8.88
C VAL A 44 0.08 20.01 7.40
N ARG A 45 -0.20 21.04 6.60
CA ARG A 45 -0.07 21.01 5.15
C ARG A 45 1.34 21.44 4.75
N LYS A 46 2.03 20.61 3.97
CA LYS A 46 3.30 20.97 3.31
C LYS A 46 3.18 20.84 1.80
N LYS A 47 3.97 21.65 1.08
CA LYS A 47 4.11 21.63 -0.38
C LYS A 47 5.59 21.46 -0.74
N ASN A 48 5.91 20.61 -1.71
CA ASN A 48 7.28 20.43 -2.24
C ASN A 48 8.38 20.09 -1.21
N LEU A 49 7.99 19.65 -0.02
CA LEU A 49 8.88 19.28 1.08
C LEU A 49 8.67 17.80 1.43
N SER A 50 9.72 17.08 1.77
CA SER A 50 9.62 15.76 2.41
C SER A 50 9.19 15.89 3.87
N THR A 51 8.74 14.79 4.49
CA THR A 51 8.41 14.77 5.92
C THR A 51 9.63 15.12 6.79
N LEU A 52 10.84 14.69 6.41
CA LEU A 52 12.06 14.98 7.17
C LEU A 52 12.49 16.45 7.06
N GLU A 53 12.31 17.07 5.89
CA GLU A 53 12.52 18.52 5.72
C GLU A 53 11.53 19.31 6.59
N LEU A 54 10.24 18.93 6.59
CA LEU A 54 9.23 19.54 7.47
C LEU A 54 9.62 19.43 8.95
N VAL A 55 10.00 18.23 9.41
CA VAL A 55 10.41 18.00 10.80
C VAL A 55 11.63 18.86 11.15
N SER A 56 12.63 18.92 10.28
CA SER A 56 13.84 19.72 10.49
C SER A 56 13.55 21.22 10.53
N LEU A 57 12.54 21.67 9.78
CA LEU A 57 12.09 23.06 9.77
C LEU A 57 11.48 23.43 11.13
N PHE A 58 10.50 22.66 11.62
CA PHE A 58 9.91 22.87 12.95
C PHE A 58 10.94 22.75 14.07
N ALA A 59 11.82 21.76 14.00
CA ALA A 59 12.85 21.54 15.01
C ALA A 59 13.82 22.72 15.13
N ARG A 60 14.29 23.26 14.00
CA ARG A 60 15.13 24.46 13.98
C ARG A 60 14.41 25.70 14.53
N TYR A 61 13.14 25.89 14.13
CA TYR A 61 12.34 27.03 14.60
C TYR A 61 12.14 26.98 16.13
N LEU A 62 11.95 25.79 16.69
CA LEU A 62 11.72 25.58 18.12
C LEU A 62 12.99 25.39 18.96
N GLY A 63 14.17 25.27 18.34
CA GLY A 63 15.41 24.96 19.05
C GLY A 63 15.45 23.57 19.67
N ILE A 64 14.78 22.58 19.07
CA ILE A 64 14.69 21.18 19.58
C ILE A 64 15.31 20.18 18.60
N GLN A 65 15.45 18.93 19.04
CA GLN A 65 15.95 17.86 18.17
C GLN A 65 14.84 17.27 17.30
N ASN A 66 15.15 16.86 16.07
CA ASN A 66 14.21 16.19 15.17
C ASN A 66 13.49 14.99 15.82
N LYS A 67 14.19 14.25 16.69
CA LYS A 67 13.64 13.09 17.41
C LYS A 67 12.56 13.45 18.42
N GLU A 68 12.39 14.72 18.78
CA GLU A 68 11.35 15.20 19.68
C GLU A 68 10.02 15.42 18.96
N ILE A 69 10.05 15.58 17.63
CA ILE A 69 8.85 15.65 16.79
C ILE A 69 8.44 14.23 16.35
N GLY A 70 7.17 13.88 16.48
CA GLY A 70 6.60 12.59 16.08
C GLY A 70 5.79 12.70 14.80
N TYR A 71 5.76 11.64 14.01
CA TYR A 71 4.99 11.53 12.77
C TYR A 71 4.68 10.06 12.47
N ALA A 72 3.59 9.79 11.75
CA ALA A 72 3.09 8.43 11.53
C ALA A 72 3.75 7.73 10.32
N GLY A 73 4.21 8.50 9.34
CA GLY A 73 4.90 7.97 8.17
C GLY A 73 5.51 9.07 7.31
N LEU A 74 6.32 8.66 6.34
CA LEU A 74 6.86 9.58 5.35
C LEU A 74 5.81 9.89 4.28
N LYS A 75 5.86 11.10 3.72
CA LYS A 75 4.99 11.56 2.64
C LYS A 75 5.82 12.11 1.49
N ASP A 76 5.27 12.01 0.28
CA ASP A 76 5.91 12.47 -0.96
C ASP A 76 6.41 13.92 -0.86
N LYS A 77 7.60 14.16 -1.43
CA LYS A 77 8.17 15.50 -1.57
C LYS A 77 7.44 16.29 -2.65
N HIS A 78 7.27 15.71 -3.84
CA HIS A 78 6.68 16.37 -5.01
C HIS A 78 5.14 16.35 -5.01
N ALA A 79 4.54 16.75 -3.88
CA ALA A 79 3.11 16.68 -3.63
C ALA A 79 2.65 17.81 -2.69
N MET A 80 1.34 17.97 -2.58
CA MET A 80 0.72 18.67 -1.47
C MET A 80 0.31 17.61 -0.46
N THR A 81 0.84 17.67 0.75
CA THR A 81 0.53 16.62 1.73
C THR A 81 0.06 17.23 3.02
N LYS A 82 -1.01 16.67 3.59
CA LYS A 82 -1.46 16.99 4.94
C LYS A 82 -1.16 15.79 5.82
N GLN A 83 -0.44 16.01 6.90
CA GLN A 83 -0.04 14.95 7.83
C GLN A 83 -0.05 15.47 9.26
N TYR A 84 -0.16 14.55 10.21
CA TYR A 84 -0.08 14.91 11.62
C TYR A 84 1.37 14.83 12.10
N ILE A 85 1.77 15.85 12.84
CA ILE A 85 2.99 15.82 13.64
C ILE A 85 2.62 16.03 15.11
N SER A 86 3.43 15.49 16.02
CA SER A 86 3.28 15.70 17.46
C SER A 86 4.54 16.32 18.03
N ILE A 87 4.35 17.31 18.91
CA ILE A 87 5.41 18.05 19.60
C ILE A 87 4.96 18.19 21.06
N HIS A 88 5.89 18.36 22.00
CA HIS A 88 5.50 18.62 23.38
C HIS A 88 4.76 19.97 23.51
N LYS A 89 3.65 20.02 24.24
CA LYS A 89 2.75 21.19 24.33
C LYS A 89 3.42 22.48 24.82
N LYS A 90 4.52 22.37 25.57
CA LYS A 90 5.36 23.52 26.01
C LYS A 90 5.83 24.42 24.86
N HIS A 91 5.82 23.94 23.61
CA HIS A 91 6.25 24.69 22.43
C HIS A 91 5.08 25.39 21.70
N GLU A 92 3.86 25.28 22.21
CA GLU A 92 2.67 25.82 21.54
C GLU A 92 2.73 27.32 21.31
N GLU A 93 3.06 28.10 22.35
CA GLU A 93 3.16 29.56 22.27
C GLU A 93 4.16 30.01 21.20
N ALA A 94 5.30 29.32 21.10
CA ALA A 94 6.32 29.63 20.10
C ALA A 94 5.78 29.46 18.66
N LEU A 95 4.84 28.53 18.45
CA LEU A 95 4.28 28.23 17.12
C LEU A 95 3.19 29.19 16.68
N GLU A 96 2.66 30.05 17.55
CA GLU A 96 1.61 31.02 17.18
C GLU A 96 2.08 31.97 16.09
N ASN A 97 3.37 32.33 16.12
CA ASN A 97 4.01 33.22 15.14
C ASN A 97 4.73 32.46 14.01
N PHE A 98 4.58 31.13 13.94
CA PHE A 98 5.25 30.34 12.92
C PHE A 98 4.68 30.65 11.53
N THR A 99 5.54 31.07 10.61
CA THR A 99 5.17 31.34 9.22
C THR A 99 6.19 30.71 8.26
N HIS A 100 5.70 30.19 7.14
CA HIS A 100 6.52 29.63 6.08
C HIS A 100 5.71 29.57 4.77
N GLU A 101 6.35 29.82 3.63
CA GLU A 101 5.67 29.89 2.32
C GLU A 101 4.97 28.58 1.91
N ASP A 102 5.64 27.45 2.13
CA ASP A 102 5.19 26.12 1.70
C ASP A 102 4.61 25.25 2.84
N VAL A 103 4.46 25.80 4.05
CA VAL A 103 3.94 25.07 5.21
C VAL A 103 2.81 25.85 5.87
N LYS A 104 1.70 25.16 6.18
CA LYS A 104 0.58 25.74 6.92
C LYS A 104 0.10 24.77 7.99
N ILE A 105 0.04 25.24 9.24
CA ILE A 105 -0.69 24.56 10.31
C ILE A 105 -2.19 24.76 10.04
N ILE A 106 -2.92 23.67 9.82
CA ILE A 106 -4.36 23.69 9.51
C ILE A 106 -5.18 23.69 10.79
N SER A 107 -4.82 22.83 11.73
CA SER A 107 -5.49 22.71 13.03
C SER A 107 -4.52 22.15 14.07
N LYS A 108 -4.90 22.31 15.34
CA LYS A 108 -4.22 21.74 16.50
C LYS A 108 -5.20 20.99 17.39
N THR A 109 -4.71 19.97 18.08
CA THR A 109 -5.40 19.22 19.14
C THR A 109 -4.33 18.67 20.09
N TYR A 110 -4.72 17.90 21.10
CA TYR A 110 -3.79 17.28 22.04
C TYR A 110 -3.93 15.77 22.05
N HIS A 111 -2.84 15.11 22.44
CA HIS A 111 -2.85 13.69 22.69
C HIS A 111 -1.95 13.30 23.86
N ASN A 112 -2.32 12.21 24.55
CA ASN A 112 -1.54 11.66 25.65
C ASN A 112 -0.19 11.09 25.20
N ASN A 113 -0.08 10.66 23.94
CA ASN A 113 1.12 9.99 23.43
C ASN A 113 1.68 10.70 22.20
N LYS A 114 3.01 10.65 22.08
CA LYS A 114 3.72 11.02 20.87
C LYS A 114 3.27 10.14 19.69
N ILE A 115 3.03 10.74 18.53
CA ILE A 115 2.80 10.02 17.27
C ILE A 115 4.07 9.27 16.88
N LYS A 116 3.93 7.96 16.62
CA LYS A 116 5.01 7.08 16.17
C LYS A 116 4.71 6.51 14.79
N ILE A 117 5.73 5.96 14.15
CA ILE A 117 5.60 5.27 12.87
C ILE A 117 4.51 4.19 12.96
N GLY A 118 3.58 4.20 12.01
CA GLY A 118 2.44 3.28 11.98
C GLY A 118 1.17 3.81 12.64
N HIS A 119 1.18 4.98 13.29
CA HIS A 119 -0.02 5.60 13.89
C HIS A 119 -0.93 6.28 12.84
N LEU A 120 -1.12 5.67 11.67
CA LEU A 120 -2.07 6.12 10.65
C LEU A 120 -2.92 4.93 10.18
N LYS A 121 -4.20 5.19 9.89
CA LYS A 121 -5.09 4.20 9.26
C LYS A 121 -4.80 4.07 7.77
N GLY A 122 -4.43 5.17 7.13
CA GLY A 122 -4.18 5.21 5.70
C GLY A 122 -3.99 6.63 5.18
N ASN A 123 -4.10 6.80 3.87
CA ASN A 123 -4.00 8.09 3.22
C ASN A 123 -5.15 8.23 2.23
N ARG A 124 -5.76 9.42 2.20
CA ARG A 124 -6.71 9.84 1.17
C ARG A 124 -5.95 10.53 0.07
N PHE A 125 -6.08 10.03 -1.15
CA PHE A 125 -5.45 10.61 -2.32
C PHE A 125 -6.45 11.43 -3.12
N TYR A 126 -6.02 12.60 -3.58
CA TYR A 126 -6.64 13.31 -4.69
C TYR A 126 -5.62 13.37 -5.82
N ILE A 127 -5.99 12.81 -6.97
CA ILE A 127 -5.13 12.72 -8.15
C ILE A 127 -5.89 13.34 -9.31
N LYS A 128 -5.28 14.33 -9.96
CA LYS A 128 -5.82 14.96 -11.17
C LYS A 128 -5.07 14.48 -12.39
N VAL A 129 -5.75 13.72 -13.24
CA VAL A 129 -5.28 13.38 -14.59
C VAL A 129 -5.76 14.44 -15.59
N LYS A 130 -4.95 14.71 -16.63
CA LYS A 130 -5.19 15.75 -17.64
C LYS A 130 -5.10 15.15 -19.04
N LYS A 131 -5.45 15.95 -20.07
CA LYS A 131 -5.38 15.54 -21.49
C LYS A 131 -6.10 14.20 -21.75
N VAL A 132 -7.27 14.04 -21.14
CA VAL A 132 -8.10 12.84 -21.27
C VAL A 132 -9.07 13.08 -22.42
N ASN A 133 -8.98 12.26 -23.48
CA ASN A 133 -9.95 12.30 -24.58
C ASN A 133 -11.26 11.57 -24.18
N PRO A 134 -12.38 11.77 -24.90
CA PRO A 134 -13.67 11.16 -24.53
C PRO A 134 -13.64 9.63 -24.44
N THR A 135 -12.86 8.96 -25.29
CA THR A 135 -12.71 7.49 -25.26
C THR A 135 -11.96 7.03 -24.02
N SER A 136 -10.84 7.68 -23.69
CA SER A 136 -10.08 7.42 -22.45
C SER A 136 -10.94 7.70 -21.21
N ALA A 137 -11.77 8.74 -21.22
CA ALA A 137 -12.66 9.06 -20.11
C ALA A 137 -13.63 7.90 -19.81
N LYS A 138 -14.28 7.35 -20.84
CA LYS A 138 -15.15 6.16 -20.70
C LYS A 138 -14.40 4.96 -20.13
N LYS A 139 -13.20 4.68 -20.63
CA LYS A 139 -12.36 3.57 -20.10
C LYS A 139 -11.99 3.79 -18.63
N ILE A 140 -11.69 5.03 -18.24
CA ILE A 140 -11.41 5.38 -16.84
C ILE A 140 -12.64 5.12 -15.98
N ASP A 141 -13.83 5.55 -16.41
CA ASP A 141 -15.07 5.33 -15.66
C ASP A 141 -15.36 3.83 -15.47
N GLU A 142 -15.17 3.02 -16.51
CA GLU A 142 -15.30 1.56 -16.43
C GLU A 142 -14.26 0.94 -15.50
N ALA A 143 -12.99 1.36 -15.58
CA ALA A 143 -11.94 0.90 -14.68
C ALA A 143 -12.24 1.27 -13.22
N LEU A 144 -12.73 2.49 -12.97
CA LEU A 144 -13.09 2.95 -11.63
C LEU A 144 -14.29 2.21 -11.05
N LYS A 145 -15.28 1.85 -11.87
CA LYS A 145 -16.38 0.97 -11.45
C LYS A 145 -15.87 -0.40 -11.04
N ASN A 146 -15.04 -1.03 -11.88
CA ASN A 146 -14.42 -2.31 -11.55
C ASN A 146 -13.59 -2.26 -10.26
N ILE A 147 -12.80 -1.20 -10.06
CA ILE A 147 -12.04 -1.00 -8.81
C ILE A 147 -12.99 -0.77 -7.62
N SER A 148 -14.08 -0.04 -7.83
CA SER A 148 -15.10 0.18 -6.80
C SER A 148 -15.76 -1.13 -6.37
N ASP A 149 -15.97 -2.07 -7.30
CA ASP A 149 -16.71 -3.33 -7.09
C ASP A 149 -15.82 -4.50 -6.64
N PHE A 150 -14.56 -4.56 -7.09
CA PHE A 150 -13.68 -5.70 -6.86
C PHE A 150 -12.30 -5.32 -6.29
N GLY A 151 -12.03 -4.03 -6.10
CA GLY A 151 -10.73 -3.54 -5.66
C GLY A 151 -9.67 -3.60 -6.77
N MET A 152 -8.40 -3.55 -6.35
CA MET A 152 -7.26 -3.63 -7.27
C MET A 152 -6.14 -4.50 -6.67
N PRO A 153 -5.28 -5.12 -7.50
CA PRO A 153 -4.15 -5.90 -7.01
C PRO A 153 -3.17 -5.03 -6.21
N ASN A 154 -2.82 -5.46 -5.00
CA ASN A 154 -1.99 -4.69 -4.08
C ASN A 154 -0.47 -4.88 -4.32
N PHE A 155 0.01 -4.52 -5.51
CA PHE A 155 1.44 -4.60 -5.85
C PHE A 155 2.30 -3.63 -5.02
N PHE A 156 3.51 -4.05 -4.67
CA PHE A 156 4.54 -3.11 -4.24
C PHE A 156 5.01 -2.24 -5.41
N GLY A 157 4.93 -0.92 -5.24
CA GLY A 157 5.35 0.05 -6.25
C GLY A 157 6.86 0.10 -6.49
N TYR A 158 7.29 0.66 -7.64
CA TYR A 158 8.69 0.64 -8.07
C TYR A 158 9.67 1.27 -7.08
N GLN A 159 9.25 2.30 -6.35
CA GLN A 159 10.06 2.93 -5.30
C GLN A 159 10.55 1.94 -4.25
N ARG A 160 9.85 0.81 -4.04
CA ARG A 160 10.26 -0.26 -3.13
C ARG A 160 11.57 -0.93 -3.54
N PHE A 161 11.91 -0.90 -4.82
CA PHE A 161 13.05 -1.59 -5.40
C PHE A 161 14.25 -0.65 -5.68
N GLY A 162 14.20 0.59 -5.17
CA GLY A 162 15.24 1.60 -5.39
C GLY A 162 15.09 2.33 -6.72
N THR A 163 15.92 3.35 -6.93
CA THR A 163 15.91 4.19 -8.15
C THR A 163 16.12 3.36 -9.42
N ASP A 164 17.03 2.40 -9.35
CA ASP A 164 17.39 1.55 -10.49
C ASP A 164 16.53 0.27 -10.56
N GLY A 165 15.64 0.05 -9.59
CA GLY A 165 14.77 -1.13 -9.53
C GLY A 165 15.47 -2.46 -9.20
N VAL A 166 16.77 -2.46 -8.94
CA VAL A 166 17.59 -3.67 -8.77
C VAL A 166 17.85 -4.07 -7.31
N ASN A 167 17.29 -3.35 -6.32
CA ASN A 167 17.54 -3.66 -4.90
C ASN A 167 17.14 -5.10 -4.52
N HIS A 168 16.17 -5.69 -5.22
CA HIS A 168 15.76 -7.08 -5.00
C HIS A 168 16.86 -8.10 -5.35
N ILE A 169 17.71 -7.81 -6.34
CA ILE A 169 18.82 -8.68 -6.77
C ILE A 169 19.87 -8.78 -5.65
N ASP A 170 20.24 -7.64 -5.08
CA ASP A 170 21.14 -7.62 -3.93
C ASP A 170 20.50 -8.24 -2.69
N GLY A 171 19.20 -8.02 -2.48
CA GLY A 171 18.43 -8.69 -1.44
C GLY A 171 18.45 -10.22 -1.56
N GLU A 172 18.29 -10.74 -2.77
CA GLU A 172 18.38 -12.18 -3.06
C GLU A 172 19.75 -12.74 -2.70
N LYS A 173 20.84 -12.11 -3.19
CA LYS A 173 22.21 -12.53 -2.88
C LYS A 173 22.50 -12.52 -1.39
N ILE A 174 21.97 -11.54 -0.66
CA ILE A 174 22.09 -11.49 0.82
C ILE A 174 21.30 -12.64 1.46
N ALA A 175 20.09 -12.92 0.99
CA ALA A 175 19.26 -14.00 1.52
C ALA A 175 19.89 -15.39 1.30
N LYS A 176 20.55 -15.60 0.17
CA LYS A 176 21.29 -16.83 -0.17
C LYS A 176 22.68 -16.93 0.48
N GLY A 177 23.14 -15.88 1.16
CA GLY A 177 24.47 -15.84 1.79
C GLY A 177 25.62 -15.55 0.81
N GLU A 178 25.32 -15.27 -0.45
CA GLU A 178 26.28 -14.96 -1.53
C GLU A 178 26.85 -13.54 -1.42
N LYS A 179 26.13 -12.62 -0.75
CA LYS A 179 26.57 -11.24 -0.47
C LYS A 179 26.42 -10.92 1.02
N LYS A 180 27.39 -10.18 1.58
CA LYS A 180 27.33 -9.66 2.95
C LYS A 180 27.08 -8.16 2.94
N GLU A 181 26.12 -7.70 3.74
CA GLU A 181 25.87 -6.28 4.02
C GLU A 181 26.05 -6.03 5.52
N ARG A 182 26.95 -5.11 5.88
CA ARG A 182 27.32 -4.81 7.27
C ARG A 182 26.33 -3.84 7.91
N ASN A 183 25.77 -2.91 7.14
CA ASN A 183 24.82 -1.93 7.66
C ASN A 183 23.45 -2.60 7.85
N PRO A 184 22.95 -2.75 9.09
CA PRO A 184 21.71 -3.48 9.36
C PRO A 184 20.49 -2.82 8.71
N LYS A 185 20.48 -1.49 8.56
CA LYS A 185 19.37 -0.76 7.93
C LYS A 185 19.32 -1.03 6.43
N ILE A 186 20.47 -0.99 5.75
CA ILE A 186 20.57 -1.28 4.31
C ILE A 186 20.24 -2.75 4.07
N LYS A 187 20.81 -3.66 4.88
CA LYS A 187 20.50 -5.10 4.80
C LYS A 187 19.00 -5.35 4.87
N LYS A 188 18.32 -4.76 5.85
CA LYS A 188 16.86 -4.90 5.99
C LYS A 188 16.10 -4.33 4.79
N LEU A 189 16.51 -3.18 4.26
CA LEU A 189 15.90 -2.59 3.07
C LEU A 189 16.01 -3.51 1.85
N LEU A 190 17.20 -4.06 1.59
CA LEU A 190 17.44 -4.96 0.45
C LEU A 190 16.66 -6.26 0.59
N ILE A 191 16.63 -6.87 1.78
CA ILE A 191 15.82 -8.07 2.05
C ILE A 191 14.32 -7.77 1.85
N ASN A 192 13.83 -6.64 2.35
CA ASN A 192 12.44 -6.25 2.15
C ASN A 192 12.11 -6.04 0.66
N ALA A 193 13.05 -5.50 -0.12
CA ALA A 193 12.88 -5.36 -1.57
C ALA A 193 12.79 -6.74 -2.24
N TYR A 194 13.60 -7.72 -1.84
CA TYR A 194 13.51 -9.08 -2.36
C TYR A 194 12.18 -9.76 -2.00
N GLN A 195 11.73 -9.69 -0.74
CA GLN A 195 10.41 -10.19 -0.33
C GLN A 195 9.27 -9.56 -1.14
N SER A 196 9.33 -8.23 -1.34
CA SER A 196 8.35 -7.48 -2.12
C SER A 196 8.34 -7.92 -3.60
N HIS A 197 9.50 -8.32 -4.13
CA HIS A 197 9.63 -8.82 -5.50
C HIS A 197 8.97 -10.18 -5.65
N LEU A 198 9.26 -11.12 -4.75
CA LEU A 198 8.63 -12.44 -4.73
C LEU A 198 7.10 -12.33 -4.59
N PHE A 199 6.62 -11.45 -3.71
CA PHE A 199 5.19 -11.17 -3.58
C PHE A 199 4.58 -10.66 -4.88
N ASN A 200 5.23 -9.70 -5.55
CA ASN A 200 4.75 -9.19 -6.83
C ASN A 200 4.73 -10.31 -7.90
N LEU A 201 5.71 -11.21 -7.93
CA LEU A 201 5.71 -12.36 -8.85
C LEU A 201 4.54 -13.31 -8.57
N TRP A 202 4.31 -13.67 -7.29
CA TRP A 202 3.15 -14.46 -6.88
C TRP A 202 1.84 -13.80 -7.31
N LEU A 203 1.65 -12.51 -7.01
CA LEU A 203 0.43 -11.80 -7.37
C LEU A 203 0.23 -11.75 -8.89
N SER A 204 1.31 -11.57 -9.65
CA SER A 204 1.25 -11.59 -11.12
C SER A 204 0.78 -12.95 -11.64
N ARG A 205 1.31 -14.04 -11.09
CA ARG A 205 0.89 -15.40 -11.43
C ARG A 205 -0.57 -15.66 -11.05
N ARG A 206 -1.04 -15.16 -9.89
CA ARG A 206 -2.46 -15.26 -9.51
C ARG A 206 -3.38 -14.55 -10.49
N LEU A 207 -2.99 -13.37 -10.96
CA LEU A 207 -3.77 -12.65 -11.96
C LEU A 207 -3.79 -13.38 -13.31
N GLU A 208 -2.69 -13.99 -13.72
CA GLU A 208 -2.64 -14.85 -14.91
C GLU A 208 -3.60 -16.04 -14.79
N ILE A 209 -3.59 -16.75 -13.65
CA ILE A 209 -4.54 -17.84 -13.36
C ILE A 209 -5.97 -17.33 -13.47
N ASN A 210 -6.29 -16.17 -12.90
CA ASN A 210 -7.64 -15.58 -12.97
C ASN A 210 -8.05 -15.32 -14.42
N THR A 211 -7.17 -14.78 -15.25
CA THR A 211 -7.41 -14.53 -16.68
C THR A 211 -7.63 -15.83 -17.45
N LEU A 212 -6.83 -16.87 -17.17
CA LEU A 212 -7.00 -18.20 -17.78
C LEU A 212 -8.35 -18.81 -17.41
N VAL A 213 -8.70 -18.82 -16.12
CA VAL A 213 -9.99 -19.34 -15.61
C VAL A 213 -11.18 -18.62 -16.22
N GLN A 214 -11.07 -17.32 -16.47
CA GLN A 214 -12.14 -16.53 -17.08
C GLN A 214 -12.34 -16.84 -18.58
N ASN A 215 -11.26 -17.06 -19.34
CA ASN A 215 -11.33 -17.08 -20.81
C ASN A 215 -11.34 -18.48 -21.44
N PHE A 216 -10.87 -19.52 -20.74
CA PHE A 216 -10.78 -20.89 -21.28
C PHE A 216 -11.80 -21.82 -20.64
N LYS A 217 -12.17 -22.91 -21.30
CA LYS A 217 -13.08 -23.92 -20.74
C LYS A 217 -12.37 -24.77 -19.67
N ALA A 218 -13.14 -25.44 -18.82
CA ALA A 218 -12.57 -26.19 -17.69
C ALA A 218 -11.64 -27.32 -18.15
N GLU A 219 -12.00 -28.00 -19.25
CA GLU A 219 -11.25 -29.12 -19.81
C GLU A 219 -9.89 -28.70 -20.38
N GLU A 220 -9.78 -27.46 -20.86
CA GLU A 220 -8.53 -26.89 -21.39
C GLU A 220 -7.56 -26.51 -20.26
N LEU A 221 -8.09 -26.15 -19.10
CA LEU A 221 -7.33 -25.58 -17.99
C LEU A 221 -6.63 -26.60 -17.10
N GLU A 222 -7.14 -27.84 -17.03
CA GLU A 222 -6.57 -28.88 -16.18
C GLU A 222 -5.08 -29.11 -16.47
N SER A 223 -4.73 -29.24 -17.75
CA SER A 223 -3.33 -29.40 -18.19
C SER A 223 -2.49 -28.12 -18.02
N ILE A 224 -3.08 -26.94 -18.24
CA ILE A 224 -2.38 -25.65 -18.22
C ILE A 224 -2.05 -25.21 -16.78
N LEU A 225 -2.98 -25.43 -15.87
CA LEU A 225 -2.87 -25.02 -14.47
C LEU A 225 -2.32 -26.14 -13.57
N ASN A 226 -2.20 -27.37 -14.09
CA ASN A 226 -1.89 -28.56 -13.30
C ASN A 226 -2.81 -28.68 -12.08
N MET A 227 -4.11 -28.48 -12.32
CA MET A 227 -5.16 -28.40 -11.30
C MET A 227 -6.31 -29.33 -11.69
N PRO A 228 -6.83 -30.16 -10.76
CA PRO A 228 -7.96 -31.05 -11.06
C PRO A 228 -9.16 -30.32 -11.66
N ASN A 229 -9.89 -30.97 -12.57
CA ASN A 229 -11.05 -30.37 -13.24
C ASN A 229 -12.15 -29.91 -12.27
N ASP A 230 -12.36 -30.63 -11.17
CA ASP A 230 -13.34 -30.25 -10.14
C ASP A 230 -12.93 -28.94 -9.44
N GLU A 231 -11.64 -28.75 -9.18
CA GLU A 231 -11.09 -27.49 -8.65
C GLU A 231 -11.28 -26.34 -9.64
N VAL A 232 -10.92 -26.54 -10.91
CA VAL A 232 -11.12 -25.54 -11.97
C VAL A 232 -12.59 -25.14 -12.08
N SER A 233 -13.51 -26.10 -12.02
CA SER A 233 -14.95 -25.86 -12.06
C SER A 233 -15.42 -24.99 -10.89
N LYS A 234 -14.92 -25.25 -9.68
CA LYS A 234 -15.18 -24.40 -8.50
C LYS A 234 -14.66 -22.97 -8.70
N LEU A 235 -13.45 -22.80 -9.25
CA LEU A 235 -12.90 -21.46 -9.53
C LEU A 235 -13.77 -20.69 -10.55
N LYS A 236 -14.24 -21.36 -11.61
CA LYS A 236 -15.11 -20.73 -12.62
C LYS A 236 -16.45 -20.29 -12.04
N ALA A 237 -17.00 -21.02 -11.07
CA ALA A 237 -18.26 -20.69 -10.42
C ALA A 237 -18.18 -19.45 -9.50
N GLN A 238 -16.98 -19.05 -9.07
CA GLN A 238 -16.82 -17.88 -8.20
C GLN A 238 -17.19 -16.58 -8.92
N LYS A 239 -18.00 -15.75 -8.26
CA LYS A 239 -18.44 -14.44 -8.80
C LYS A 239 -17.30 -13.42 -8.89
N HIS A 240 -16.38 -13.44 -7.92
CA HIS A 240 -15.28 -12.48 -7.88
C HIS A 240 -14.29 -12.75 -9.05
N PRO A 241 -13.74 -11.70 -9.70
CA PRO A 241 -12.77 -11.88 -10.78
C PRO A 241 -11.45 -12.46 -10.28
N PHE A 242 -11.02 -12.07 -9.09
CA PHE A 242 -9.91 -12.73 -8.39
C PHE A 242 -10.38 -14.06 -7.79
N LYS A 243 -9.83 -15.18 -8.26
CA LYS A 243 -10.23 -16.52 -7.85
C LYS A 243 -9.48 -16.92 -6.59
N VAL A 244 -10.21 -17.40 -5.59
CA VAL A 244 -9.67 -17.96 -4.34
C VAL A 244 -9.48 -19.47 -4.55
N ILE A 245 -8.30 -19.98 -4.24
CA ILE A 245 -7.90 -21.38 -4.45
C ILE A 245 -7.88 -22.08 -3.09
N ALA A 246 -8.25 -23.36 -3.04
CA ALA A 246 -8.17 -24.17 -1.84
C ALA A 246 -6.75 -24.12 -1.25
N GLY A 247 -6.66 -23.83 0.06
CA GLY A 247 -5.38 -23.67 0.74
C GLY A 247 -4.85 -22.24 0.78
N ASP A 248 -5.50 -21.28 0.10
CA ASP A 248 -5.17 -19.88 0.22
C ASP A 248 -5.21 -19.46 1.71
N ILE A 249 -4.17 -18.75 2.14
CA ILE A 249 -4.16 -18.14 3.47
C ILE A 249 -4.97 -16.84 3.42
N MET A 250 -6.05 -16.81 4.19
CA MET A 250 -6.98 -15.70 4.30
C MET A 250 -6.77 -14.92 5.60
N GLU A 251 -7.15 -13.66 5.61
CA GLU A 251 -7.21 -12.83 6.83
C GLU A 251 -8.56 -12.14 6.96
N HIS A 252 -8.99 -11.89 8.21
CA HIS A 252 -10.07 -10.94 8.45
C HIS A 252 -9.57 -9.53 8.16
N TYR A 253 -10.35 -8.76 7.39
CA TYR A 253 -9.99 -7.42 6.94
C TYR A 253 -10.72 -6.34 7.76
N PRO A 254 -10.05 -5.22 8.12
CA PRO A 254 -8.67 -4.86 7.81
C PRO A 254 -7.62 -5.46 8.75
N TYR A 255 -8.04 -6.09 9.85
CA TYR A 255 -7.15 -6.73 10.81
C TYR A 255 -7.80 -8.00 11.37
N GLY A 256 -7.03 -9.08 11.47
CA GLY A 256 -7.44 -10.23 12.26
C GLY A 256 -6.60 -11.48 12.00
N ARG A 257 -7.14 -12.63 12.38
CA ARG A 257 -6.39 -13.90 12.39
C ARG A 257 -6.27 -14.48 10.98
N LEU A 258 -5.12 -15.09 10.71
CA LEU A 258 -4.89 -15.87 9.50
C LEU A 258 -5.58 -17.22 9.61
N PHE A 259 -6.31 -17.61 8.57
CA PHE A 259 -6.92 -18.93 8.43
C PHE A 259 -6.72 -19.45 7.01
N GLU A 260 -7.15 -20.67 6.74
CA GLU A 260 -6.97 -21.31 5.44
C GLU A 260 -8.33 -21.51 4.78
N PHE A 261 -8.42 -21.21 3.49
CA PHE A 261 -9.64 -21.38 2.72
C PHE A 261 -9.84 -22.84 2.31
N ASN A 262 -11.00 -23.41 2.66
CA ASN A 262 -11.35 -24.82 2.40
C ASN A 262 -12.69 -24.95 1.63
N HIS A 263 -12.89 -24.14 0.58
CA HIS A 263 -14.12 -24.11 -0.24
C HIS A 263 -15.43 -23.75 0.48
N ALA A 264 -15.35 -23.18 1.68
CA ALA A 264 -16.55 -22.73 2.37
C ALA A 264 -17.25 -21.62 1.57
N GLU A 265 -18.51 -21.83 1.22
CA GLU A 265 -19.31 -20.84 0.45
C GLU A 265 -19.48 -19.54 1.24
N ASP A 266 -19.61 -19.63 2.57
CA ASP A 266 -19.62 -18.48 3.47
C ASP A 266 -18.37 -17.60 3.31
N ASP A 267 -17.19 -18.21 3.21
CA ASP A 267 -15.94 -17.46 3.00
C ASP A 267 -15.90 -16.79 1.63
N LEU A 268 -16.46 -17.40 0.58
CA LEU A 268 -16.58 -16.75 -0.74
C LEU A 268 -17.49 -15.52 -0.67
N ASN A 269 -18.60 -15.59 0.05
CA ASN A 269 -19.49 -14.45 0.28
C ASN A 269 -18.80 -13.36 1.09
N ARG A 270 -18.12 -13.72 2.18
CA ARG A 270 -17.33 -12.80 3.01
C ARG A 270 -16.22 -12.12 2.23
N PHE A 271 -15.59 -12.81 1.27
CA PHE A 271 -14.58 -12.24 0.38
C PHE A 271 -15.21 -11.24 -0.60
N LEU A 272 -16.37 -11.54 -1.19
CA LEU A 272 -17.14 -10.59 -2.01
C LEU A 272 -17.56 -9.34 -1.22
N GLU A 273 -17.95 -9.52 0.04
CA GLU A 273 -18.31 -8.45 0.98
C GLU A 273 -17.10 -7.71 1.56
N ARG A 274 -15.87 -8.14 1.23
CA ARG A 274 -14.59 -7.54 1.66
C ARG A 274 -14.37 -7.56 3.17
N THR A 275 -14.96 -8.53 3.87
CA THR A 275 -14.71 -8.76 5.30
C THR A 275 -13.51 -9.68 5.54
N ILE A 276 -13.05 -10.37 4.48
CA ILE A 276 -11.80 -11.13 4.45
C ILE A 276 -11.01 -10.83 3.17
N SER A 277 -9.72 -11.12 3.18
CA SER A 277 -8.84 -11.02 2.00
C SER A 277 -7.93 -12.22 1.88
N VAL A 278 -7.64 -12.63 0.65
CA VAL A 278 -6.51 -13.52 0.35
C VAL A 278 -5.22 -12.78 0.69
N THR A 279 -4.27 -13.47 1.32
CA THR A 279 -2.96 -12.93 1.66
C THR A 279 -1.89 -13.57 0.78
N GLY A 280 -0.94 -12.76 0.31
CA GLY A 280 0.23 -13.26 -0.38
C GLY A 280 1.41 -13.46 0.58
N LEU A 281 2.30 -14.37 0.21
CA LEU A 281 3.45 -14.72 1.04
C LEU A 281 4.50 -13.60 1.06
N LEU A 282 4.82 -13.10 2.26
CA LEU A 282 6.06 -12.36 2.51
C LEU A 282 7.05 -13.28 3.20
N CYS A 283 7.96 -13.86 2.42
CA CYS A 283 8.85 -14.94 2.87
C CYS A 283 9.65 -14.57 4.13
N GLY A 284 9.69 -15.47 5.11
CA GLY A 284 10.47 -15.28 6.35
C GLY A 284 10.32 -16.47 7.28
N ALA A 285 11.16 -16.53 8.32
CA ALA A 285 11.26 -17.72 9.18
C ALA A 285 9.97 -18.09 9.96
N LYS A 286 9.04 -17.14 10.14
CA LYS A 286 7.79 -17.33 10.90
C LYS A 286 6.54 -17.24 10.02
N VAL A 287 6.70 -17.41 8.71
CA VAL A 287 5.58 -17.27 7.78
C VAL A 287 4.67 -18.50 7.84
N LYS A 288 3.35 -18.29 7.75
CA LYS A 288 2.41 -19.38 7.55
C LYS A 288 2.41 -19.73 6.07
N LEU A 289 2.66 -21.00 5.75
CA LEU A 289 2.61 -21.50 4.37
C LEU A 289 1.18 -21.92 4.03
N SER A 290 0.78 -21.76 2.77
CA SER A 290 -0.42 -22.39 2.24
C SER A 290 -0.27 -23.91 2.27
N SER A 291 -1.40 -24.60 2.25
CA SER A 291 -1.46 -26.04 2.05
C SER A 291 -2.28 -26.35 0.79
N GLY A 292 -2.42 -27.61 0.40
CA GLY A 292 -3.26 -27.98 -0.74
C GLY A 292 -2.76 -27.46 -2.09
N VAL A 293 -3.66 -26.84 -2.86
CA VAL A 293 -3.47 -26.50 -4.29
C VAL A 293 -2.87 -25.09 -4.49
N ALA A 294 -2.99 -24.20 -3.49
CA ALA A 294 -2.67 -22.77 -3.57
C ALA A 294 -1.19 -22.38 -3.43
#